data_AF-A0A934EB03-F1
#
_entry.id   AF-A0A934EB03-F1
#
_cell.length_a   1.000
_cell.length_b   1.000
_cell.length_c   1.000
_cell.angle_alpha   90.00
_cell.angle_beta   90.00
_cell.angle_gamma   90.00
#
_symmetry.space_group_name_H-M   'P 1'
#
loop_
_entity.id
_entity.type
_entity.pdbx_description
1 polymer ?
#
loop_
_entity_poly.entity_id
_entity_poly.type
_entity_poly.pdbx_seq_one_letter_code
_entity_poly.pdbx_strand_id
1 'polypeptide(L)'
;MTPEPLRFQRRTVLVKRSLQLKYIGMVFLSVLISSLIVGGDIYYSMARVILTENPSLAPAISQFNVIILVKLILYLGLMVLISLYVSHRFAGPIYRFEKSAQAVSGGDLTHRVALRTGDELMELQDEFNAMVASLQSLIEKDRALTRRLEERVAAAAKKLPEESSAAREDLESIRLELEHLTSAFKL
;
A
#
# COMPACT_ATOMS: atom_id res chain seq x y z
N MET A 1 -26.42 35.44 -14.45
CA MET A 1 -25.88 34.95 -13.17
C MET A 1 -25.83 33.43 -13.24
N THR A 2 -24.66 32.86 -13.51
CA THR A 2 -24.44 31.41 -13.52
C THR A 2 -23.80 31.00 -12.19
N PRO A 3 -24.30 29.94 -11.51
CA PRO A 3 -23.78 29.57 -10.20
C PRO A 3 -22.43 28.85 -10.34
N GLU A 4 -21.48 29.24 -9.50
CA GLU A 4 -20.14 28.66 -9.39
C GLU A 4 -20.22 27.23 -8.80
N PRO A 5 -19.52 26.21 -9.37
CA PRO A 5 -19.59 24.87 -8.82
C PRO A 5 -18.74 24.76 -7.54
N LEU A 6 -19.39 24.38 -6.44
CA LEU A 6 -18.75 24.10 -5.15
C LEU A 6 -17.70 23.00 -5.29
N ARG A 7 -16.41 23.37 -5.15
CA ARG A 7 -15.28 22.43 -5.09
C ARG A 7 -15.31 21.64 -3.78
N PHE A 8 -15.86 20.43 -3.82
CA PHE A 8 -15.74 19.47 -2.72
C PHE A 8 -14.29 18.95 -2.60
N GLN A 9 -13.47 19.58 -1.76
CA GLN A 9 -12.20 18.99 -1.30
C GLN A 9 -12.49 17.95 -0.21
N ARG A 10 -12.52 16.66 -0.58
CA ARG A 10 -12.55 15.57 0.42
C ARG A 10 -11.18 15.50 1.12
N ARG A 11 -11.08 16.11 2.30
CA ARG A 11 -9.91 16.03 3.20
C ARG A 11 -10.07 14.86 4.18
N THR A 12 -9.92 13.63 3.72
CA THR A 12 -9.73 12.48 4.62
C THR A 12 -8.24 12.24 4.77
N VAL A 13 -7.62 12.95 5.72
CA VAL A 13 -6.16 12.97 5.95
C VAL A 13 -5.64 11.64 6.54
N LEU A 14 -6.52 10.77 7.02
CA LEU A 14 -6.16 9.61 7.83
C LEU A 14 -6.74 8.34 7.20
N VAL A 15 -5.90 7.63 6.47
CA VAL A 15 -6.22 6.33 5.91
C VAL A 15 -5.43 5.28 6.68
N LYS A 16 -6.14 4.43 7.45
CA LYS A 16 -5.59 3.41 8.38
C LYS A 16 -4.52 3.91 9.35
N ARG A 17 -4.97 4.61 10.40
CA ARG A 17 -4.13 5.23 11.46
C ARG A 17 -3.15 4.28 12.16
N SER A 18 -3.49 2.99 12.31
CA SER A 18 -2.73 2.07 13.16
C SER A 18 -1.34 1.71 12.62
N LEU A 19 -1.22 1.42 11.32
CA LEU A 19 0.06 1.09 10.69
C LEU A 19 0.91 2.35 10.50
N GLN A 20 0.24 3.43 10.11
CA GLN A 20 0.82 4.74 9.89
C GLN A 20 1.51 5.28 11.16
N LEU A 21 0.83 5.21 12.31
CA LEU A 21 1.38 5.60 13.62
C LEU A 21 2.53 4.70 14.06
N LYS A 22 2.50 3.40 13.72
CA LYS A 22 3.56 2.46 14.09
C LYS A 22 4.90 2.81 13.43
N TYR A 23 4.90 3.09 12.13
CA TYR A 23 6.13 3.46 11.41
C TYR A 23 6.59 4.88 11.73
N ILE A 24 5.66 5.85 11.83
CA ILE A 24 5.96 7.20 12.34
C ILE A 24 6.67 7.10 13.68
N GLY A 25 6.07 6.37 14.63
CA GLY A 25 6.59 6.22 15.99
C GLY A 25 7.95 5.53 15.99
N MET A 26 8.14 4.49 15.18
CA MET A 26 9.41 3.78 15.07
C MET A 26 10.55 4.67 14.56
N VAL A 27 10.33 5.41 13.45
CA VAL A 27 11.34 6.32 12.89
C VAL A 27 11.57 7.52 13.80
N PHE A 28 10.51 8.08 14.38
CA PHE A 28 10.64 9.18 15.33
C PHE A 28 11.44 8.75 16.55
N LEU A 29 11.14 7.59 17.13
CA LEU A 29 11.83 7.07 18.30
C LEU A 29 13.30 6.73 17.98
N SER A 30 13.58 6.13 16.82
CA SER A 30 14.97 5.82 16.43
C SER A 30 15.80 7.09 16.28
N VAL A 31 15.28 8.10 15.57
CA VAL A 31 15.99 9.38 15.38
C VAL A 31 16.12 10.14 16.69
N LEU A 32 15.09 10.11 17.54
CA LEU A 32 15.13 10.73 18.87
C LEU A 32 16.20 10.09 19.75
N ILE A 33 16.24 8.76 19.83
CA ILE A 33 17.23 8.03 20.60
C ILE A 33 18.64 8.35 20.09
N SER A 34 18.87 8.26 18.77
CA SER A 34 20.18 8.60 18.18
C SER A 34 20.60 10.03 18.48
N SER A 35 19.66 10.99 18.40
CA SER A 35 19.92 12.40 18.68
C SER A 35 20.25 12.65 20.16
N LEU A 36 19.57 11.96 21.08
CA LEU A 36 19.83 12.06 22.51
C LEU A 36 21.18 11.44 22.90
N ILE A 37 21.55 10.31 22.29
CA ILE A 37 22.85 9.66 22.53
C ILE A 37 23.98 10.58 22.07
N VAL A 38 23.95 11.02 20.81
CA VAL A 38 25.01 11.89 20.24
C VAL A 38 25.04 13.24 20.94
N GLY A 39 23.88 13.86 21.16
CA GLY A 39 23.80 15.15 21.85
C GLY A 39 24.29 15.08 23.31
N GLY A 40 23.97 13.99 24.01
CA GLY A 40 24.41 13.74 25.37
C GLY A 40 25.92 13.52 25.46
N ASP A 41 26.50 12.72 24.55
CA ASP A 41 27.94 12.49 24.48
C ASP A 41 28.71 13.79 24.21
N ILE A 42 28.26 14.58 23.22
CA ILE A 42 28.85 15.90 22.91
C ILE A 42 28.76 16.83 24.11
N TYR A 43 27.60 16.91 24.77
CA TYR A 43 27.42 17.76 25.94
C TYR A 43 28.33 17.34 27.10
N TYR A 44 28.41 16.05 27.38
CA TYR A 44 29.27 15.51 28.43
C TYR A 44 30.76 15.75 28.16
N SER A 45 31.19 15.51 26.92
CA SER A 45 32.57 15.77 26.46
C SER A 45 32.92 17.26 26.60
N MET A 46 32.03 18.15 26.14
CA MET A 46 32.23 19.60 26.24
C MET A 46 32.28 20.06 27.70
N ALA A 47 31.32 19.63 28.53
CA ALA A 47 31.27 20.00 29.94
C ALA A 47 32.52 19.54 30.69
N ARG A 48 33.01 18.32 30.40
CA ARG A 48 34.26 17.80 30.97
C ARG A 48 35.44 18.71 30.63
N VAL A 49 35.64 19.05 29.35
CA VAL A 49 36.75 19.91 28.91
C VAL A 49 36.67 21.29 29.56
N ILE A 50 35.49 21.92 29.61
CA ILE A 50 35.33 23.25 30.22
C ILE A 50 35.64 23.21 31.71
N LEU A 51 35.10 22.23 32.45
CA LEU A 51 35.25 22.18 33.90
C LEU A 51 36.67 21.77 34.35
N THR A 52 37.41 21.03 33.53
CA THR A 52 38.77 20.58 33.85
C THR A 52 39.85 21.52 33.34
N GLU A 53 39.76 21.96 32.08
CA GLU A 53 40.83 22.74 31.43
C GLU A 53 40.62 24.25 31.52
N ASN A 54 39.37 24.74 31.52
CA ASN A 54 39.08 26.18 31.55
C ASN A 54 37.91 26.54 32.48
N PRO A 55 38.05 26.38 33.81
CA PRO A 55 36.95 26.58 34.76
C PRO A 55 36.34 27.99 34.75
N SER A 56 37.10 29.00 34.31
CA SER A 56 36.61 30.37 34.11
C SER A 56 35.47 30.48 33.09
N LEU A 57 35.34 29.49 32.19
CA LEU A 57 34.24 29.38 31.22
C LEU A 57 33.03 28.59 31.75
N ALA A 58 33.04 28.13 33.00
CA ALA A 58 31.91 27.40 33.59
C ALA A 58 30.55 28.14 33.49
N PRO A 59 30.47 29.49 33.63
CA PRO A 59 29.22 30.22 33.41
C PRO A 59 28.67 30.10 31.98
N ALA A 60 29.50 29.80 30.98
CA ALA A 60 29.04 29.58 29.61
C ALA A 60 28.17 28.32 29.50
N ILE A 61 28.36 27.31 30.36
CA ILE A 61 27.56 26.07 30.36
C ILE A 61 26.08 26.36 30.57
N SER A 62 25.72 27.29 31.48
CA SER A 62 24.32 27.65 31.72
C SER A 62 23.69 28.38 30.51
N GLN A 63 24.47 29.22 29.81
CA GLN A 63 24.05 29.85 28.56
C GLN A 63 23.82 28.81 27.45
N PHE A 64 24.73 27.84 27.33
CA PHE A 64 24.58 26.72 26.39
C PHE A 64 23.37 25.84 26.71
N ASN A 65 23.05 25.60 27.98
CA ASN A 65 21.88 24.79 28.38
C ASN A 65 20.56 25.36 27.86
N VAL A 66 20.35 26.67 27.98
CA VAL A 66 19.15 27.33 27.47
C VAL A 66 19.09 27.21 25.94
N ILE A 67 20.20 27.44 25.25
CA ILE A 67 20.28 27.32 23.78
C ILE A 67 20.01 25.88 23.32
N ILE A 68 20.60 24.88 24.00
CA ILE A 68 20.39 23.46 23.71
C ILE A 68 18.92 23.08 23.92
N LEU A 69 18.30 23.54 25.01
CA LEU A 69 16.88 23.27 25.29
C LEU A 69 15.96 23.85 24.21
N VAL A 70 16.19 25.10 23.80
CA VAL A 70 15.42 25.74 22.71
C VAL A 70 15.62 24.98 21.40
N LYS A 71 16.86 24.62 21.05
CA LYS A 71 17.15 23.82 19.86
C LYS A 71 16.48 22.44 19.92
N LEU A 72 16.50 21.77 21.06
CA LEU A 72 15.87 20.46 21.25
C LEU A 72 14.37 20.53 20.97
N ILE A 73 13.68 21.53 21.52
CA ILE A 73 12.25 21.75 21.28
C ILE A 73 11.98 22.00 19.79
N LEU A 74 12.80 22.85 19.15
CA LEU A 74 12.67 23.12 17.71
C LEU A 74 12.88 21.86 16.87
N TYR A 75 13.89 21.05 17.18
CA TYR A 75 14.16 19.77 16.50
C TYR A 75 13.01 18.77 16.69
N LEU A 76 12.47 18.66 17.90
CA LEU A 76 11.30 17.81 18.17
C LEU A 76 10.09 18.25 17.35
N GLY A 77 9.80 19.55 17.31
CA GLY A 77 8.72 20.11 16.50
C GLY A 77 8.92 19.81 15.01
N LEU A 78 10.13 20.03 14.49
CA LEU A 78 10.48 19.74 13.10
C LEU A 78 10.33 18.25 12.77
N MET A 79 10.77 17.36 13.67
CA MET A 79 10.63 15.91 13.52
C MET A 79 9.17 15.47 13.40
N VAL A 80 8.29 16.03 14.23
CA VAL A 80 6.84 15.75 14.13
C VAL A 80 6.30 16.18 12.76
N LEU A 81 6.67 17.36 12.28
CA LEU A 81 6.24 17.86 10.97
C LEU A 81 6.72 16.97 9.82
N ILE A 82 7.99 16.60 9.80
CA ILE A 82 8.56 15.70 8.78
C ILE A 82 7.85 14.35 8.82
N SER A 83 7.65 13.79 10.01
CA SER A 83 7.02 12.48 10.15
C SER A 83 5.57 12.48 9.64
N LEU A 84 4.80 13.51 9.97
CA LEU A 84 3.45 13.69 9.43
C LEU A 84 3.44 13.81 7.89
N TYR A 85 4.39 14.58 7.33
CA TYR A 85 4.52 14.76 5.89
C TYR A 85 4.82 13.44 5.17
N VAL A 86 5.89 12.74 5.56
CA VAL A 86 6.31 11.47 4.97
C VAL A 86 5.17 10.46 5.03
N SER A 87 4.54 10.37 6.19
CA SER A 87 3.53 9.37 6.43
C SER A 87 2.28 9.53 5.55
N HIS A 88 1.87 10.77 5.29
CA HIS A 88 0.74 11.04 4.40
C HIS A 88 1.04 10.61 2.96
N ARG A 89 2.31 10.69 2.52
CA ARG A 89 2.73 10.33 1.16
C ARG A 89 2.65 8.82 0.89
N PHE A 90 2.83 7.98 1.91
CA PHE A 90 2.71 6.52 1.78
C PHE A 90 1.30 5.98 2.04
N ALA A 91 0.55 6.57 2.98
CA ALA A 91 -0.76 6.06 3.38
C ALA A 91 -1.79 6.04 2.22
N GLY A 92 -1.76 7.07 1.36
CA GLY A 92 -2.63 7.18 0.20
C GLY A 92 -2.41 6.06 -0.83
N PRO A 93 -1.19 5.89 -1.37
CA PRO A 93 -0.84 4.79 -2.26
C PRO A 93 -1.17 3.41 -1.69
N ILE A 94 -0.76 3.12 -0.45
CA ILE A 94 -1.00 1.81 0.20
C ILE A 94 -2.49 1.47 0.23
N TYR A 95 -3.34 2.45 0.53
CA TYR A 95 -4.80 2.24 0.53
C TYR A 95 -5.37 1.93 -0.85
N ARG A 96 -4.85 2.59 -1.90
CA ARG A 96 -5.25 2.30 -3.28
C ARG A 96 -4.88 0.86 -3.68
N PHE A 97 -3.70 0.39 -3.27
CA PHE A 97 -3.31 -1.01 -3.46
C PHE A 97 -4.24 -1.96 -2.70
N GLU A 98 -4.52 -1.70 -1.43
CA GLU A 98 -5.40 -2.56 -0.65
C GLU A 98 -6.79 -2.69 -1.28
N LYS A 99 -7.37 -1.57 -1.73
CA LYS A 99 -8.68 -1.58 -2.39
C LYS A 99 -8.65 -2.35 -3.71
N SER A 100 -7.59 -2.20 -4.48
CA SER A 100 -7.44 -2.93 -5.75
C SER A 100 -7.21 -4.42 -5.51
N ALA A 101 -6.38 -4.78 -4.53
CA ALA A 101 -6.16 -6.16 -4.13
C ALA A 101 -7.45 -6.82 -3.62
N GLN A 102 -8.25 -6.09 -2.84
CA GLN A 102 -9.55 -6.58 -2.39
C GLN A 102 -10.49 -6.85 -3.57
N ALA A 103 -10.56 -5.94 -4.55
CA ALA A 103 -11.36 -6.12 -5.76
C ALA A 103 -10.89 -7.32 -6.60
N VAL A 104 -9.58 -7.43 -6.84
CA VAL A 104 -8.96 -8.53 -7.57
C VAL A 104 -9.20 -9.87 -6.87
N SER A 105 -9.09 -9.92 -5.53
CA SER A 105 -9.40 -11.12 -4.75
C SER A 105 -10.88 -11.53 -4.81
N GLY A 106 -11.77 -10.57 -5.05
CA GLY A 106 -13.19 -10.81 -5.31
C GLY A 106 -13.51 -11.18 -6.76
N GLY A 107 -12.50 -11.38 -7.60
CA GLY A 107 -12.66 -11.75 -9.01
C GLY A 107 -12.74 -10.57 -9.98
N ASP A 108 -12.69 -9.32 -9.52
CA ASP A 108 -12.71 -8.16 -10.42
C ASP A 108 -11.30 -7.82 -10.93
N LEU A 109 -10.98 -8.38 -12.10
CA LEU A 109 -9.70 -8.18 -12.79
C LEU A 109 -9.70 -6.94 -13.69
N THR A 110 -10.77 -6.13 -13.70
CA THR A 110 -10.80 -4.84 -14.43
C THR A 110 -10.10 -3.73 -13.64
N HIS A 111 -9.97 -3.91 -12.32
CA HIS A 111 -9.39 -2.89 -11.45
C HIS A 111 -7.88 -2.72 -11.69
N ARG A 112 -7.44 -1.47 -11.67
CA ARG A 112 -6.02 -1.07 -11.76
C ARG A 112 -5.70 -0.04 -10.70
N VAL A 113 -4.46 -0.05 -10.23
CA VAL A 113 -3.93 1.00 -9.35
C VAL A 113 -3.48 2.15 -10.23
N ALA A 114 -3.88 3.38 -9.88
CA ALA A 114 -3.41 4.61 -10.50
C ALA A 114 -3.01 5.61 -9.41
N LEU A 115 -1.71 5.89 -9.34
CA LEU A 115 -1.05 6.83 -8.46
C LEU A 115 -0.75 8.11 -9.25
N ARG A 116 -0.55 9.21 -8.52
CA ARG A 116 -0.20 10.49 -9.13
C ARG A 116 1.30 10.50 -9.44
N THR A 117 1.71 11.25 -10.46
CA THR A 117 3.13 11.47 -10.74
C THR A 117 3.81 12.07 -9.50
N GLY A 118 4.88 11.41 -9.04
CA GLY A 118 5.59 11.79 -7.82
C GLY A 118 4.99 11.23 -6.53
N ASP A 119 3.93 10.41 -6.58
CA ASP A 119 3.59 9.54 -5.46
C ASP A 119 4.70 8.51 -5.25
N GLU A 120 4.85 8.04 -4.02
CA GLU A 120 5.69 6.88 -3.74
C GLU A 120 5.02 5.61 -4.28
N LEU A 121 5.81 4.56 -4.53
CA LEU A 121 5.33 3.24 -5.01
C LEU A 121 4.82 3.21 -6.46
N MET A 122 5.22 4.15 -7.31
CA MET A 122 4.88 4.10 -8.75
C MET A 122 5.42 2.83 -9.44
N GLU A 123 6.62 2.39 -9.11
CA GLU A 123 7.16 1.12 -9.64
C GLU A 123 6.30 -0.08 -9.21
N LEU A 124 5.85 -0.10 -7.94
CA LEU A 124 4.95 -1.15 -7.46
C LEU A 124 3.59 -1.10 -8.15
N GLN A 125 3.11 0.09 -8.55
CA GLN A 125 1.86 0.21 -9.31
C GLN A 125 2.00 -0.53 -10.63
N ASP A 126 3.11 -0.31 -11.33
CA ASP A 126 3.33 -0.89 -12.65
C ASP A 126 3.45 -2.42 -12.55
N GLU A 127 4.21 -2.92 -11.57
CA GLU A 127 4.32 -4.36 -11.29
C GLU A 127 2.97 -4.99 -10.86
N PHE A 128 2.21 -4.33 -9.99
CA PHE A 128 0.89 -4.80 -9.57
C PHE A 128 -0.08 -4.86 -10.75
N ASN A 129 -0.11 -3.82 -11.59
CA ASN A 129 -0.97 -3.77 -12.77
C ASN A 129 -0.58 -4.82 -13.80
N ALA A 130 0.73 -5.09 -13.97
CA ALA A 130 1.22 -6.17 -14.82
C ALA A 130 0.78 -7.55 -14.30
N MET A 131 0.84 -7.77 -12.98
CA MET A 131 0.32 -8.99 -12.35
C MET A 131 -1.18 -9.18 -12.62
N VAL A 132 -2.01 -8.13 -12.43
CA VAL A 132 -3.45 -8.22 -12.70
C VAL A 132 -3.73 -8.46 -14.19
N ALA A 133 -2.99 -7.82 -15.09
CA ALA A 133 -3.11 -8.06 -16.52
C ALA A 133 -2.74 -9.50 -16.92
N SER A 134 -1.71 -10.08 -16.27
CA SER A 134 -1.34 -11.48 -16.46
C SER A 134 -2.45 -12.43 -16.01
N LEU A 135 -3.02 -12.20 -14.82
CA LEU A 135 -4.18 -12.96 -14.33
C LEU A 135 -5.38 -12.86 -15.28
N GLN A 136 -5.69 -11.64 -15.76
CA GLN A 136 -6.74 -11.42 -16.75
C GLN A 136 -6.51 -12.26 -18.01
N SER A 137 -5.29 -12.25 -18.55
CA SER A 137 -4.94 -13.03 -19.74
C SER A 137 -5.04 -14.54 -19.51
N LEU A 138 -4.68 -15.04 -18.32
CA LEU A 138 -4.83 -16.45 -17.98
C LEU A 138 -6.31 -16.87 -17.96
N ILE A 139 -7.17 -16.09 -17.31
CA ILE A 139 -8.61 -16.38 -17.25
C ILE A 139 -9.27 -16.26 -18.64
N GLU A 140 -8.82 -15.34 -19.49
CA GLU A 140 -9.28 -15.26 -20.89
C GLU A 140 -8.94 -16.52 -21.68
N LYS A 141 -7.74 -17.07 -21.49
CA LYS A 141 -7.32 -18.34 -22.12
C LYS A 141 -8.14 -19.50 -21.60
N ASP A 142 -8.38 -19.56 -20.29
CA ASP A 142 -9.22 -20.60 -19.69
C ASP A 142 -10.66 -20.53 -20.22
N ARG A 143 -11.25 -19.33 -20.31
CA ARG A 143 -12.57 -19.13 -20.96
C ARG A 143 -12.61 -19.63 -22.39
N ALA A 144 -11.58 -19.33 -23.18
CA ALA A 144 -11.50 -19.81 -24.55
C ALA A 144 -11.37 -21.34 -24.62
N LEU A 145 -10.65 -21.96 -23.68
CA LEU A 145 -10.52 -23.41 -23.58
C LEU A 145 -11.85 -24.06 -23.16
N THR A 146 -12.52 -23.51 -22.15
CA THR A 146 -13.84 -23.96 -21.67
C THR A 146 -14.85 -23.96 -22.81
N ARG A 147 -14.96 -22.88 -23.59
CA ARG A 147 -15.85 -22.81 -24.76
C ARG A 147 -15.56 -23.91 -25.79
N ARG A 148 -14.27 -24.17 -26.07
CA ARG A 148 -13.88 -25.26 -26.99
C ARG A 148 -14.24 -26.64 -26.44
N LEU A 149 -14.17 -26.84 -25.12
CA LEU A 149 -14.57 -28.09 -24.47
C LEU A 149 -16.09 -28.26 -24.52
N GLU A 150 -16.87 -27.21 -24.22
CA GLU A 150 -18.33 -27.20 -24.33
C GLU A 150 -18.79 -27.59 -25.74
N GLU A 151 -18.20 -27.01 -26.79
CA GLU A 151 -18.49 -27.35 -28.18
C GLU A 151 -18.19 -28.83 -28.50
N ARG A 152 -17.09 -29.37 -27.98
CA ARG A 152 -16.71 -30.79 -28.16
C ARG A 152 -17.65 -31.73 -27.42
N VAL A 153 -18.05 -31.39 -26.20
CA VAL A 153 -19.00 -32.15 -25.39
C VAL A 153 -20.36 -32.17 -26.07
N ALA A 154 -20.87 -31.03 -26.53
CA ALA A 154 -22.12 -30.94 -27.29
C ALA A 154 -22.08 -31.76 -28.59
N ALA A 155 -20.97 -31.72 -29.32
CA ALA A 155 -20.79 -32.52 -30.52
C ALA A 155 -20.72 -34.03 -30.23
N ALA A 156 -20.12 -34.44 -29.11
CA ALA A 156 -20.08 -35.83 -28.68
C ALA A 156 -21.47 -36.33 -28.26
N ALA A 157 -22.22 -35.54 -27.49
CA ALA A 157 -23.59 -35.87 -27.06
C ALA A 157 -24.52 -36.12 -28.25
N LYS A 158 -24.39 -35.32 -29.33
CA LYS A 158 -25.17 -35.49 -30.56
C LYS A 158 -24.86 -36.78 -31.33
N LYS A 159 -23.66 -37.36 -31.16
CA LYS A 159 -23.24 -38.60 -31.83
C LYS A 159 -23.64 -39.87 -31.06
N LEU A 160 -24.09 -39.74 -29.81
CA LEU A 160 -24.48 -40.89 -29.00
C LEU A 160 -25.81 -41.49 -29.49
N PRO A 161 -25.97 -42.84 -29.49
CA PRO A 161 -27.25 -43.51 -29.73
C PRO A 161 -28.32 -43.07 -28.71
N GLU A 162 -29.59 -43.10 -29.09
CA GLU A 162 -30.71 -42.77 -28.17
C GLU A 162 -30.78 -43.68 -26.94
N GLU A 163 -30.31 -44.93 -27.09
CA GLU A 163 -30.25 -45.93 -26.02
C GLU A 163 -29.23 -45.56 -24.92
N SER A 164 -28.28 -44.68 -25.21
CA SER A 164 -27.22 -44.23 -24.28
C SER A 164 -27.65 -43.02 -23.44
N SER A 165 -28.85 -43.07 -22.85
CA SER A 165 -29.42 -41.95 -22.07
C SER A 165 -28.52 -41.50 -20.92
N ALA A 166 -27.93 -42.44 -20.17
CA ALA A 166 -27.03 -42.14 -19.05
C ALA A 166 -25.77 -41.37 -19.49
N ALA A 167 -25.15 -41.76 -20.61
CA ALA A 167 -23.97 -41.06 -21.14
C ALA A 167 -24.30 -39.65 -21.68
N ARG A 168 -25.54 -39.44 -22.16
CA ARG A 168 -26.01 -38.10 -22.56
C ARG A 168 -26.22 -37.19 -21.35
N GLU A 169 -26.81 -37.72 -20.26
CA GLU A 169 -26.96 -36.98 -19.00
C GLU A 169 -25.60 -36.57 -18.40
N ASP A 170 -24.63 -37.49 -18.36
CA ASP A 170 -23.28 -37.18 -17.85
C ASP A 170 -22.60 -36.06 -18.66
N LEU A 171 -22.71 -36.08 -19.99
CA LEU A 171 -22.14 -35.03 -20.84
C LEU A 171 -22.81 -33.67 -20.64
N GLU A 172 -24.13 -33.63 -20.45
CA GLU A 172 -24.82 -32.38 -20.11
C GLU A 172 -24.42 -31.88 -18.71
N SER A 173 -24.23 -32.77 -17.74
CA SER A 173 -23.71 -32.40 -16.41
C SER A 173 -22.31 -31.75 -16.52
N ILE A 174 -21.39 -32.36 -17.26
CA ILE A 174 -20.04 -31.83 -17.49
C ILE A 174 -20.11 -30.46 -18.18
N ARG A 175 -21.01 -30.31 -19.15
CA ARG A 175 -21.21 -29.03 -19.85
C ARG A 175 -21.65 -27.92 -18.89
N LEU A 176 -22.58 -28.20 -17.98
CA LEU A 176 -23.03 -27.25 -16.97
C LEU A 176 -21.91 -26.88 -15.99
N GLU A 177 -21.08 -27.85 -15.57
CA GLU A 177 -19.92 -27.58 -14.72
C GLU A 177 -18.90 -26.66 -15.41
N LEU A 178 -18.62 -26.91 -16.69
CA LEU A 178 -17.72 -26.10 -17.51
C LEU A 178 -18.18 -24.63 -17.57
N GLU A 179 -19.47 -24.39 -17.76
CA GLU A 179 -20.04 -23.04 -17.86
C GLU A 179 -19.75 -22.20 -16.59
N HIS A 180 -19.73 -22.84 -15.42
CA HIS A 180 -19.52 -22.16 -14.15
C HIS A 180 -18.05 -21.88 -13.80
N LEU A 181 -17.08 -22.64 -14.35
CA LEU A 181 -15.67 -22.60 -13.94
C LEU A 181 -15.02 -21.22 -14.00
N THR A 182 -15.41 -20.39 -14.97
CA THR A 182 -14.79 -19.07 -15.19
C THR A 182 -15.75 -17.92 -14.91
N SER A 183 -16.96 -18.22 -14.44
CA SER A 183 -18.01 -17.22 -14.21
C SER A 183 -17.72 -16.30 -13.01
N ALA A 184 -16.90 -16.75 -12.07
CA ALA A 184 -16.53 -16.01 -10.85
C ALA A 184 -15.63 -14.78 -11.10
N PHE A 185 -14.99 -14.69 -12.28
CA PHE A 185 -14.10 -13.59 -12.63
C PHE A 185 -14.78 -12.56 -13.54
N LYS A 186 -14.67 -11.29 -13.19
CA LYS A 186 -15.05 -10.16 -14.03
C LYS A 186 -13.79 -9.65 -14.74
N LEU A 187 -13.85 -9.59 -16.07
CA LEU A 187 -12.75 -9.20 -16.96
C LEU A 187 -12.97 -7.84 -17.59
#